data_AF-A0A2D6PUR3-F1
#
_entry.id   AF-A0A2D6PUR3-F1
#
_cell.length_a   1.000
_cell.length_b   1.000
_cell.length_c   1.000
_cell.angle_alpha   90.00
_cell.angle_beta   90.00
_cell.angle_gamma   90.00
#
_symmetry.space_group_name_H-M   'P 1'
#
loop_
_entity.id
_entity.type
_entity.pdbx_description
1 polymer ?
#
loop_
_entity_poly.entity_id
_entity_poly.type
_entity_poly.pdbx_seq_one_letter_code
_entity_poly.pdbx_strand_id
1 'polypeptide(L)'
;MKRLLILTLAPLLLVGCAPEPRPQTARRGNGEGGYNSGSGTQKPKGPKYNYTQMMSKARNVESRKTKILELMDEAVTKYTQYKRDAKAGTPNKALLKAAQNLKIRAGTIYDELYEDVISCAPNEDVGDRLWNMRLRTFQTTYDRQSKKVRRIEFISTK
;
A
#
# COMPACT_ATOMS: atom_id res chain seq x y z
N MET A 1 -41.95 -29.35 21.68
CA MET A 1 -41.29 -29.40 20.35
C MET A 1 -39.79 -29.57 20.56
N LYS A 2 -39.28 -30.79 20.40
CA LYS A 2 -37.89 -31.19 20.74
C LYS A 2 -36.97 -30.91 19.54
N ARG A 3 -35.89 -30.17 19.78
CA ARG A 3 -34.82 -29.87 18.82
C ARG A 3 -33.89 -31.09 18.73
N LEU A 4 -33.72 -31.65 17.53
CA LEU A 4 -32.69 -32.66 17.27
C LEU A 4 -31.54 -31.98 16.51
N LEU A 5 -30.41 -31.85 17.20
CA LEU A 5 -29.10 -31.48 16.66
C LEU A 5 -28.51 -32.73 15.99
N ILE A 6 -28.18 -32.66 14.70
CA ILE A 6 -27.34 -33.66 14.05
C ILE A 6 -26.02 -32.97 13.68
N LEU A 7 -25.00 -33.23 14.50
CA LEU A 7 -23.59 -33.09 14.15
C LEU A 7 -23.21 -34.30 13.29
N THR A 8 -22.74 -34.06 12.07
CA THR A 8 -21.96 -35.05 11.33
C THR A 8 -20.64 -34.45 10.89
N LEU A 9 -19.60 -34.93 11.57
CA LEU A 9 -18.19 -34.91 11.24
C LEU A 9 -17.93 -35.20 9.75
N ALA A 10 -17.10 -34.39 9.09
CA ALA A 10 -16.44 -34.75 7.84
C ALA A 10 -14.91 -34.84 8.09
N PRO A 11 -14.24 -35.94 7.73
CA PRO A 11 -12.82 -36.13 8.00
C PRO A 11 -11.90 -35.46 6.95
N LEU A 12 -10.67 -35.23 7.40
CA LEU A 12 -9.56 -34.59 6.71
C LEU A 12 -9.27 -35.15 5.31
N LEU A 13 -8.99 -34.25 4.37
CA LEU A 13 -8.12 -34.54 3.23
C LEU A 13 -6.84 -33.70 3.37
N LEU A 14 -5.81 -34.37 3.90
CA LEU A 14 -4.41 -34.00 3.73
C LEU A 14 -4.05 -34.17 2.24
N VAL A 15 -3.85 -33.06 1.53
CA VAL A 15 -3.12 -33.06 0.27
C VAL A 15 -1.85 -32.26 0.48
N GLY A 16 -0.77 -32.97 0.80
CA GLY A 16 0.58 -32.44 0.74
C GLY A 16 0.98 -32.29 -0.73
N CYS A 17 1.02 -31.06 -1.24
CA CYS A 17 1.74 -30.75 -2.45
C CYS A 17 3.24 -30.73 -2.12
N ALA A 18 3.89 -31.86 -2.35
CA ALA A 18 5.34 -31.95 -2.40
C ALA A 18 5.90 -31.07 -3.55
N PRO A 19 7.07 -30.43 -3.38
CA PRO A 19 7.69 -29.63 -4.43
C PRO A 19 8.19 -30.51 -5.59
N GLU A 20 7.89 -30.09 -6.82
CA GLU A 20 8.34 -30.74 -8.05
C GLU A 20 9.88 -30.87 -8.14
N PRO A 21 10.40 -31.99 -8.66
CA PRO A 21 11.82 -32.15 -8.95
C PRO A 21 12.23 -31.35 -10.17
N ARG A 22 13.29 -30.55 -10.04
CA ARG A 22 13.92 -29.80 -11.14
C ARG A 22 14.49 -30.78 -12.18
N PRO A 23 14.23 -30.62 -13.49
CA PRO A 23 14.94 -31.38 -14.51
C PRO A 23 16.40 -30.92 -14.61
N GLN A 24 17.32 -31.86 -14.40
CA GLN A 24 18.74 -31.72 -14.72
C GLN A 24 18.92 -31.79 -16.24
N THR A 25 19.34 -30.70 -16.88
CA THR A 25 19.81 -30.73 -18.26
C THR A 25 21.33 -30.81 -18.31
N ALA A 26 21.77 -32.04 -18.59
CA ALA A 26 22.91 -32.44 -19.41
C ALA A 26 24.15 -31.54 -19.45
N ARG A 27 25.17 -32.02 -18.74
CA ARG A 27 26.59 -31.80 -18.99
C ARG A 27 26.93 -32.28 -20.42
N ARG A 28 27.32 -31.36 -21.31
CA ARG A 28 28.12 -31.67 -22.51
C ARG A 28 29.43 -30.90 -22.41
N GLY A 29 30.52 -31.64 -22.20
CA GLY A 29 31.87 -31.13 -22.41
C GLY A 29 32.22 -31.15 -23.90
N ASN A 30 32.91 -30.12 -24.36
CA ASN A 30 34.20 -30.21 -25.06
C ASN A 30 34.60 -28.84 -25.59
N GLY A 31 35.87 -28.47 -25.37
CA GLY A 31 36.50 -27.31 -26.03
C GLY A 31 37.47 -26.57 -25.12
N GLU A 32 38.65 -27.15 -24.89
CA GLU A 32 39.83 -26.42 -24.44
C GLU A 32 40.19 -25.32 -25.47
N GLY A 33 40.56 -24.14 -24.99
CA GLY A 33 41.08 -23.08 -25.87
C GLY A 33 41.22 -21.72 -25.20
N GLY A 34 42.39 -21.48 -24.59
CA GLY A 34 43.16 -20.24 -24.83
C GLY A 34 42.73 -18.91 -24.19
N TYR A 35 43.59 -18.43 -23.29
CA TYR A 35 44.08 -17.05 -23.12
C TYR A 35 43.07 -15.87 -23.00
N ASN A 36 43.02 -15.34 -21.77
CA ASN A 36 43.15 -13.93 -21.35
C ASN A 36 42.42 -12.78 -22.09
N SER A 37 41.88 -11.89 -21.25
CA SER A 37 41.54 -10.47 -21.49
C SER A 37 40.15 -10.16 -22.06
N GLY A 38 39.37 -9.34 -21.33
CA GLY A 38 38.33 -8.54 -21.97
C GLY A 38 37.10 -8.24 -21.12
N SER A 39 37.20 -7.20 -20.30
CA SER A 39 36.08 -6.30 -19.98
C SER A 39 34.78 -6.95 -19.55
N GLY A 40 34.76 -7.45 -18.31
CA GLY A 40 33.51 -7.43 -17.54
C GLY A 40 33.13 -5.96 -17.34
N THR A 41 32.33 -5.42 -18.25
CA THR A 41 31.67 -4.12 -18.09
C THR A 41 30.85 -4.24 -16.82
N GLN A 42 31.43 -3.82 -15.69
CA GLN A 42 30.66 -3.59 -14.47
C GLN A 42 29.60 -2.60 -14.90
N LYS A 43 28.34 -3.07 -15.02
CA LYS A 43 27.20 -2.18 -15.13
C LYS A 43 27.45 -1.11 -14.07
N PRO A 44 27.56 0.19 -14.44
CA PRO A 44 27.77 1.22 -13.45
C PRO A 44 26.66 1.00 -12.43
N LYS A 45 27.04 0.70 -11.18
CA LYS A 45 26.10 0.78 -10.08
C LYS A 45 25.68 2.23 -10.12
N GLY A 46 24.51 2.47 -10.74
CA GLY A 46 23.91 3.79 -10.79
C GLY A 46 23.97 4.39 -9.39
N PRO A 47 24.07 5.72 -9.29
CA PRO A 47 24.31 6.43 -8.03
C PRO A 47 23.60 5.72 -6.86
N LYS A 48 24.39 5.22 -5.90
CA LYS A 48 23.86 4.62 -4.68
C LYS A 48 23.25 5.75 -3.85
N TYR A 49 22.00 6.09 -4.12
CA TYR A 49 21.28 7.11 -3.37
C TYR A 49 21.08 6.63 -1.92
N ASN A 50 21.57 7.41 -0.96
CA ASN A 50 21.45 7.10 0.46
C ASN A 50 20.02 7.41 0.94
N TYR A 51 19.12 6.47 0.67
CA TYR A 51 17.70 6.53 0.99
C TYR A 51 17.44 6.87 2.47
N THR A 52 18.17 6.26 3.39
CA THR A 52 18.00 6.49 4.83
C THR A 52 18.28 7.95 5.18
N GLN A 53 19.28 8.55 4.55
CA GLN A 53 19.57 9.98 4.71
C GLN A 53 18.48 10.87 4.11
N MET A 54 17.91 10.50 2.96
CA MET A 54 16.81 11.27 2.36
C MET A 54 15.54 11.20 3.21
N MET A 55 15.15 10.02 3.69
CA MET A 55 14.02 9.89 4.59
C MET A 55 14.26 10.54 5.96
N SER A 56 15.51 10.60 6.43
CA SER A 56 15.84 11.39 7.63
C SER A 56 15.75 12.91 7.40
N LYS A 57 15.91 13.36 6.15
CA LYS A 57 15.71 14.77 5.77
C LYS A 57 14.23 15.13 5.66
N ALA A 58 13.40 14.20 5.19
CA ALA A 58 11.96 14.34 5.21
C ALA A 58 11.46 14.34 6.66
N ARG A 59 10.92 15.47 7.12
CA ARG A 59 10.54 15.65 8.52
C ARG A 59 9.34 14.74 8.87
N ASN A 60 9.47 13.97 9.95
CA ASN A 60 8.36 13.27 10.60
C ASN A 60 7.55 12.29 9.70
N VAL A 61 8.17 11.68 8.66
CA VAL A 61 7.49 10.79 7.70
C VAL A 61 6.59 9.74 8.38
N GLU A 62 7.09 9.00 9.36
CA GLU A 62 6.32 7.95 10.04
C GLU A 62 5.15 8.50 10.87
N SER A 63 5.34 9.65 11.52
CA SER A 63 4.27 10.35 12.26
C SER A 63 3.18 10.84 11.30
N ARG A 64 3.57 11.44 10.16
CA ARG A 64 2.64 11.91 9.13
C ARG A 64 1.86 10.75 8.50
N LYS A 65 2.52 9.64 8.14
CA LYS A 65 1.85 8.42 7.64
C LYS A 65 0.80 7.92 8.63
N THR A 66 1.20 7.77 9.89
CA THR A 66 0.31 7.32 10.96
C THR A 66 -0.89 8.26 11.06
N LYS A 67 -0.64 9.57 11.08
CA LYS A 67 -1.70 10.56 11.21
C LYS A 67 -2.67 10.55 10.03
N ILE A 68 -2.16 10.43 8.80
CA ILE A 68 -2.99 10.33 7.60
C ILE A 68 -3.92 9.11 7.70
N LEU A 69 -3.38 7.95 8.06
CA LEU A 69 -4.16 6.71 8.16
C LEU A 69 -5.21 6.78 9.28
N GLU A 70 -4.90 7.38 10.42
CA GLU A 70 -5.86 7.64 11.49
C GLU A 70 -7.02 8.53 11.02
N LEU A 71 -6.71 9.65 10.38
CA LEU A 71 -7.72 10.58 9.85
C LEU A 71 -8.62 9.89 8.83
N MET A 72 -8.03 9.08 7.95
CA MET A 72 -8.78 8.33 6.94
C MET A 72 -9.64 7.22 7.54
N ASP A 73 -9.16 6.54 8.59
CA ASP A 73 -9.94 5.52 9.28
C ASP A 73 -11.13 6.14 10.03
N GLU A 74 -10.92 7.28 10.67
CA GLU A 74 -12.00 8.04 11.28
C GLU A 74 -13.01 8.53 10.21
N ALA A 75 -12.53 9.05 9.08
CA ALA A 75 -13.39 9.48 7.97
C ALA A 75 -14.27 8.32 7.47
N VAL A 76 -13.69 7.13 7.29
CA VAL A 76 -14.41 5.90 6.91
C VAL A 76 -15.45 5.53 7.97
N THR A 77 -15.10 5.62 9.25
CA THR A 77 -16.01 5.30 10.36
C THR A 77 -17.21 6.25 10.39
N LYS A 78 -16.97 7.57 10.35
CA LYS A 78 -18.03 8.60 10.33
C LYS A 78 -18.93 8.44 9.12
N TYR A 79 -18.36 8.19 7.94
CA TYR A 79 -19.14 7.97 6.73
C TYR A 79 -19.97 6.69 6.76
N THR A 80 -19.42 5.61 7.32
CA THR A 80 -20.14 4.34 7.48
C THR A 80 -21.33 4.52 8.42
N GLN A 81 -21.16 5.29 9.51
CA GLN A 81 -22.26 5.63 10.39
C GLN A 81 -23.31 6.51 9.69
N TYR A 82 -22.89 7.55 8.96
CA TYR A 82 -23.81 8.36 8.14
C TYR A 82 -24.64 7.48 7.18
N LYS A 83 -24.01 6.52 6.50
CA LYS A 83 -24.73 5.60 5.60
C LYS A 83 -25.75 4.73 6.33
N ARG A 84 -25.43 4.29 7.55
CA ARG A 84 -26.34 3.52 8.40
C ARG A 84 -27.56 4.37 8.78
N ASP A 85 -27.32 5.58 9.25
CA ASP A 85 -28.38 6.53 9.65
C ASP A 85 -29.25 6.92 8.46
N ALA A 86 -28.64 7.18 7.29
CA ALA A 86 -29.35 7.47 6.06
C ALA A 86 -30.24 6.29 5.60
N LYS A 87 -29.76 5.05 5.73
CA LYS A 87 -30.56 3.85 5.44
C LYS A 87 -31.74 3.68 6.40
N ALA A 88 -31.59 4.13 7.65
CA ALA A 88 -32.65 4.15 8.65
C ALA A 88 -33.64 5.34 8.48
N GLY A 89 -33.41 6.22 7.49
CA GLY A 89 -34.27 7.39 7.23
C GLY A 89 -33.95 8.62 8.09
N THR A 90 -32.88 8.60 8.88
CA THR A 90 -32.48 9.68 9.79
C THR A 90 -31.06 10.20 9.47
N PRO A 91 -30.80 10.70 8.24
CA PRO A 91 -29.45 11.02 7.79
C PRO A 91 -28.78 12.09 8.66
N ASN A 92 -27.69 11.72 9.33
CA ASN A 92 -26.92 12.64 10.15
C ASN A 92 -25.90 13.43 9.30
N LYS A 93 -26.31 14.61 8.82
CA LYS A 93 -25.44 15.48 7.99
C LYS A 93 -24.15 15.93 8.71
N ALA A 94 -24.14 15.99 10.04
CA ALA A 94 -22.94 16.35 10.79
C ALA A 94 -21.84 15.29 10.66
N LEU A 95 -22.20 14.00 10.65
CA LEU A 95 -21.25 12.90 10.40
C LEU A 95 -20.68 12.96 8.97
N LEU A 96 -21.51 13.29 7.99
CA LEU A 96 -21.05 13.47 6.60
C LEU A 96 -20.03 14.62 6.51
N LYS A 97 -20.32 15.78 7.12
CA LYS A 97 -19.42 16.93 7.14
C LYS A 97 -18.12 16.65 7.91
N ALA A 98 -18.20 15.92 9.03
CA ALA A 98 -17.02 15.48 9.76
C ALA A 98 -16.12 14.58 8.91
N ALA A 99 -16.72 13.60 8.21
CA ALA A 99 -15.99 12.72 7.30
C ALA A 99 -15.34 13.47 6.12
N GLN A 100 -16.02 14.50 5.58
CA GLN A 100 -15.46 15.41 4.56
C GLN A 100 -14.21 16.11 5.07
N ASN A 101 -14.30 16.78 6.23
CA ASN A 101 -13.21 17.55 6.79
C ASN A 101 -12.00 16.66 7.11
N LEU A 102 -12.23 15.46 7.66
CA LEU A 102 -11.17 14.50 7.95
C LEU A 102 -10.46 14.03 6.67
N LYS A 103 -11.22 13.72 5.61
CA LYS A 103 -10.65 13.33 4.31
C LYS A 103 -9.81 14.44 3.70
N ILE A 104 -10.31 15.68 3.69
CA ILE A 104 -9.59 16.84 3.17
C ILE A 104 -8.27 17.01 3.93
N ARG A 105 -8.32 16.98 5.27
CA ARG A 105 -7.13 17.13 6.11
C ARG A 105 -6.12 16.01 5.87
N ALA A 106 -6.57 14.76 5.70
CA ALA A 106 -5.69 13.65 5.37
C ALA A 106 -5.02 13.83 4.00
N GLY A 107 -5.77 14.31 3.00
CA GLY A 107 -5.27 14.62 1.66
C GLY A 107 -4.20 15.71 1.69
N THR A 108 -4.44 16.82 2.38
CA THR A 108 -3.44 17.89 2.52
C THR A 108 -2.13 17.38 3.12
N ILE A 109 -2.19 16.59 4.20
CA ILE A 109 -0.98 16.05 4.84
C ILE A 109 -0.29 15.02 3.91
N TYR A 110 -1.06 14.27 3.10
CA TYR A 110 -0.54 13.34 2.10
C TYR A 110 0.23 14.07 1.00
N ASP A 111 -0.35 15.12 0.43
CA ASP A 111 0.26 15.90 -0.65
C ASP A 111 1.54 16.59 -0.16
N GLU A 112 1.50 17.23 1.00
CA GLU A 112 2.69 17.80 1.62
C GLU A 112 3.78 16.75 1.93
N LEU A 113 3.41 15.53 2.32
CA LEU A 113 4.37 14.44 2.55
C LEU A 113 5.01 13.99 1.23
N TYR A 114 4.23 13.95 0.15
CA TYR A 114 4.71 13.63 -1.19
C TYR A 114 5.73 14.68 -1.66
N GLU A 115 5.38 15.96 -1.56
CA GLU A 115 6.27 17.08 -1.91
C GLU A 115 7.56 17.09 -1.07
N ASP A 116 7.47 16.80 0.24
CA ASP A 116 8.65 16.68 1.11
C ASP A 116 9.57 15.53 0.66
N VAL A 117 9.01 14.39 0.25
CA VAL A 117 9.79 13.23 -0.20
C VAL A 117 10.46 13.51 -1.55
N ILE A 118 9.75 14.15 -2.47
CA ILE A 118 10.28 14.52 -3.80
C ILE A 118 11.34 15.62 -3.69
N SER A 119 11.11 16.66 -2.89
CA SER A 119 12.07 17.76 -2.71
C SER A 119 13.37 17.31 -2.05
N CYS A 120 13.35 16.23 -1.26
CA CYS A 120 14.56 15.62 -0.71
C CYS A 120 15.37 14.84 -1.75
N ALA A 121 14.80 14.57 -2.93
CA ALA A 121 15.42 13.79 -3.99
C ALA A 121 16.27 14.65 -4.94
N PRO A 122 17.33 14.08 -5.53
CA PRO A 122 18.18 14.80 -6.49
C PRO A 122 17.46 15.12 -7.81
N ASN A 123 16.38 14.41 -8.12
CA ASN A 123 15.45 14.72 -9.20
C ASN A 123 14.09 14.02 -8.93
N GLU A 124 13.07 14.44 -9.68
CA GLU A 124 11.69 13.96 -9.55
C GLU A 124 11.58 12.45 -9.78
N ASP A 125 12.21 11.90 -10.83
CA ASP A 125 12.21 10.44 -11.10
C ASP A 125 12.75 9.61 -9.92
N VAL A 126 13.77 10.11 -9.22
CA VAL A 126 14.30 9.46 -8.01
C VAL A 126 13.32 9.62 -6.85
N GLY A 127 12.70 10.78 -6.68
CA GLY A 127 11.64 11.02 -5.70
C GLY A 127 10.47 10.04 -5.87
N ASP A 128 9.95 9.92 -7.08
CA ASP A 128 8.85 9.02 -7.44
C ASP A 128 9.19 7.55 -7.21
N ARG A 129 10.41 7.12 -7.59
CA ARG A 129 10.86 5.76 -7.30
C ARG A 129 10.93 5.49 -5.81
N LEU A 130 11.38 6.44 -5.01
CA LEU A 130 11.48 6.30 -3.57
C LEU A 130 10.12 6.26 -2.89
N TRP A 131 9.20 7.13 -3.31
CA TRP A 131 7.80 7.10 -2.92
C TRP A 131 7.20 5.70 -3.17
N ASN A 132 7.33 5.21 -4.40
CA ASN A 132 6.79 3.92 -4.82
C ASN A 132 7.48 2.71 -4.14
N MET A 133 8.76 2.79 -3.79
CA MET A 133 9.43 1.65 -3.15
C MET A 133 9.07 1.49 -1.68
N ARG A 134 8.79 2.58 -0.97
CA ARG A 134 8.78 2.59 0.50
C ARG A 134 7.48 3.06 1.11
N LEU A 135 6.74 3.88 0.38
CA LEU A 135 5.43 4.37 0.79
C LEU A 135 4.29 3.68 0.06
N ARG A 136 4.56 2.74 -0.86
CA ARG A 136 3.52 2.00 -1.60
C ARG A 136 2.52 1.27 -0.70
N THR A 137 2.94 0.63 0.39
CA THR A 137 2.00 0.00 1.32
C THR A 137 1.09 1.02 1.99
N PHE A 138 1.67 2.16 2.37
CA PHE A 138 0.93 3.29 2.93
C PHE A 138 -0.04 3.86 1.90
N GLN A 139 0.42 4.19 0.69
CA GLN A 139 -0.38 4.69 -0.42
C GLN A 139 -1.52 3.72 -0.76
N THR A 140 -1.25 2.41 -0.84
CA THR A 140 -2.27 1.41 -1.10
C THR A 140 -3.36 1.41 -0.01
N THR A 141 -2.97 1.59 1.24
CA THR A 141 -3.92 1.66 2.37
C THR A 141 -4.74 2.95 2.32
N TYR A 142 -4.08 4.08 2.09
CA TYR A 142 -4.71 5.39 1.89
C TYR A 142 -5.71 5.34 0.74
N ASP A 143 -5.31 4.84 -0.43
CA ASP A 143 -6.17 4.70 -1.62
C ASP A 143 -7.38 3.81 -1.34
N ARG A 144 -7.18 2.71 -0.62
CA ARG A 144 -8.27 1.82 -0.22
C ARG A 144 -9.27 2.54 0.68
N GLN A 145 -8.80 3.30 1.67
CA GLN A 145 -9.68 4.09 2.54
C GLN A 145 -10.37 5.21 1.75
N SER A 146 -9.62 5.94 0.90
CA SER A 146 -10.14 7.01 0.05
C SER A 146 -11.24 6.55 -0.88
N LYS A 147 -11.11 5.35 -1.48
CA LYS A 147 -12.18 4.72 -2.28
C LYS A 147 -13.46 4.49 -1.48
N LYS A 148 -13.38 4.09 -0.20
CA LYS A 148 -14.56 3.88 0.66
C LYS A 148 -15.33 5.17 0.92
N VAL A 149 -14.62 6.30 0.99
CA VAL A 149 -15.19 7.64 1.24
C VAL A 149 -15.28 8.49 -0.03
N ARG A 150 -15.05 7.94 -1.22
CA ARG A 150 -15.08 8.69 -2.49
C ARG A 150 -16.42 9.39 -2.72
N ARG A 151 -17.52 8.69 -2.43
CA ARG A 151 -18.87 9.20 -2.67
C ARG A 151 -19.21 10.44 -1.86
N ILE A 152 -18.45 10.73 -0.81
CA ILE A 152 -18.60 11.95 0.00
C ILE A 152 -18.45 13.23 -0.84
N GLU A 153 -17.62 13.21 -1.89
CA GLU A 153 -17.39 14.36 -2.78
C GLU A 153 -18.59 14.67 -3.68
N PHE A 154 -19.44 13.67 -3.92
CA PHE A 154 -20.57 13.74 -4.85
C PHE A 154 -21.91 13.88 -4.13
N ILE A 155 -21.94 13.73 -2.80
CA ILE A 155 -23.09 14.08 -1.98
C ILE A 155 -23.03 15.60 -1.77
N SER A 156 -23.13 16.32 -2.88
CA SER A 156 -23.26 17.78 -2.88
C SER A 156 -24.59 18.12 -2.24
N THR A 157 -24.52 19.07 -1.31
CA THR A 157 -25.61 19.76 -0.63
C THR A 157 -26.61 20.31 -1.65
N LYS A 158 -27.62 19.50 -2.00
CA LYS A 158 -28.93 20.04 -2.38
C LYS A 158 -29.70 20.42 -1.12
#